data_AF-A0A0N1B6R9-F1
#
_entry.id   AF-A0A0N1B6R9-F1
#
_cell.length_a   1.000
_cell.length_b   1.000
_cell.length_c   1.000
_cell.angle_alpha   90.00
_cell.angle_beta   90.00
_cell.angle_gamma   90.00
#
_symmetry.space_group_name_H-M   'P 1'
#
loop_
_entity.id
_entity.type
_entity.pdbx_description
1 polymer ?
#
loop_
_entity_poly.entity_id
_entity_poly.type
_entity_poly.pdbx_seq_one_letter_code
_entity_poly.pdbx_strand_id
1 'polypeptide(L)'
;MPGWAAHAEALADIKPELLADLKRLPVVNTEFPTPAFRWSLETTRSFRGKRVTTETWQPSANGLAQVTVEDPSRSPGDRVIERVSLRGLMYVRTGEQKSGVQFGNLRLPIQPGDKFAVTISREGRTMTKRCVAQEREPAAKLHPAIPGNYVPIDCLGETQYRGMNLKADGDFAWIEALNLIFFPSESVDYGAGTFVQRVRISAFQLR
;
A
#
# COMPACT_ATOMS: atom_id res chain seq x y z
N MET A 1 -12.54 -0.30 -26.10
CA MET A 1 -11.81 -0.33 -24.82
C MET A 1 -10.57 0.53 -24.99
N PRO A 2 -10.43 1.68 -24.33
CA PRO A 2 -9.23 2.48 -24.46
C PRO A 2 -8.08 1.73 -23.78
N GLY A 3 -7.00 1.49 -24.53
CA GLY A 3 -5.78 0.89 -24.02
C GLY A 3 -5.16 1.80 -22.96
N TRP A 4 -5.05 1.31 -21.73
CA TRP A 4 -4.19 1.92 -20.74
C TRP A 4 -2.77 1.48 -21.06
N ALA A 5 -2.05 2.28 -21.83
CA ALA A 5 -0.60 2.14 -21.89
C ALA A 5 -0.08 2.20 -20.44
N ALA A 6 0.73 1.22 -20.04
CA ALA A 6 1.46 1.29 -18.78
C ALA A 6 2.42 2.48 -18.84
N HIS A 7 1.94 3.67 -18.48
CA HIS A 7 2.83 4.81 -18.30
C HIS A 7 3.63 4.56 -17.02
N ALA A 8 4.94 4.56 -17.20
CA ALA A 8 5.90 4.71 -16.12
C ALA A 8 5.54 5.99 -15.36
N GLU A 9 5.39 5.88 -14.05
CA GLU A 9 5.20 7.02 -13.17
C GLU A 9 6.49 7.22 -12.41
N ALA A 10 7.32 8.18 -12.84
CA ALA A 10 8.51 8.56 -12.13
C ALA A 10 8.19 9.65 -11.09
N LEU A 11 8.98 9.69 -10.01
CA LEU A 11 8.91 10.77 -9.02
C LEU A 11 9.04 12.16 -9.65
N ALA A 12 9.86 12.28 -10.70
CA ALA A 12 10.07 13.52 -11.44
C ALA A 12 8.81 13.99 -12.20
N ASP A 13 7.89 13.09 -12.51
CA ASP A 13 6.66 13.39 -13.28
C ASP A 13 5.51 13.84 -12.37
N ILE A 14 5.67 13.80 -11.04
CA ILE A 14 4.66 14.27 -10.10
C ILE A 14 4.53 15.79 -10.24
N LYS A 15 3.30 16.25 -10.54
CA LYS A 15 2.97 17.67 -10.59
C LYS A 15 3.36 18.36 -9.27
N PRO A 16 3.93 19.58 -9.30
CA PRO A 16 4.35 20.29 -8.09
C PRO A 16 3.27 20.41 -7.02
N GLU A 17 2.02 20.65 -7.43
CA GLU A 17 0.86 20.78 -6.54
C GLU A 17 0.59 19.48 -5.76
N LEU A 18 0.64 18.35 -6.47
CA LEU A 18 0.47 17.02 -5.90
C LEU A 18 1.64 16.67 -4.97
N LEU A 19 2.87 17.01 -5.36
CA LEU A 19 4.04 16.79 -4.52
C LEU A 19 3.96 17.60 -3.22
N ALA A 20 3.49 18.85 -3.29
CA ALA A 20 3.28 19.70 -2.12
C ALA A 20 2.20 19.14 -1.19
N ASP A 21 1.11 18.60 -1.75
CA ASP A 21 0.06 17.91 -0.99
C ASP A 21 0.59 16.65 -0.29
N LEU A 22 1.32 15.79 -1.02
CA LEU A 22 1.93 14.57 -0.47
C LEU A 22 2.91 14.87 0.67
N LYS A 23 3.73 15.91 0.54
CA LYS A 23 4.70 16.33 1.58
C LYS A 23 4.05 16.80 2.88
N ARG A 24 2.75 17.13 2.88
CA ARG A 24 2.01 17.51 4.09
C ARG A 24 1.42 16.31 4.82
N LEU A 25 1.45 15.13 4.22
CA LEU A 25 0.94 13.92 4.84
C LEU A 25 1.87 13.47 5.97
N PRO A 26 1.35 13.04 7.14
CA PRO A 26 2.17 12.63 8.28
C PRO A 26 3.07 11.41 7.98
N VAL A 27 2.72 10.63 6.97
CA VAL A 27 3.53 9.49 6.50
C VAL A 27 4.74 9.89 5.67
N VAL A 28 4.80 11.14 5.17
CA VAL A 28 5.93 11.66 4.40
C VAL A 28 6.80 12.50 5.33
N ASN A 29 7.89 11.92 5.81
CA ASN A 29 8.84 12.60 6.70
C ASN A 29 10.23 11.97 6.58
N THR A 30 11.27 12.73 6.90
CA THR A 30 12.67 12.30 6.77
C THR A 30 13.21 11.50 7.95
N GLU A 31 12.44 11.40 9.04
CA GLU A 31 12.84 10.68 10.26
C GLU A 31 12.84 9.16 10.05
N PHE A 32 11.96 8.67 9.17
CA PHE A 32 11.78 7.24 8.90
C PHE A 32 12.01 6.92 7.42
N PRO A 33 13.28 6.82 6.97
CA PRO A 33 13.62 6.51 5.58
C PRO A 33 13.26 5.05 5.24
N THR A 34 12.98 4.80 3.97
CA THR A 34 12.72 3.46 3.43
C THR A 34 14.00 2.96 2.75
N PRO A 35 14.55 1.79 3.14
CA PRO A 35 15.74 1.23 2.50
C PRO A 35 15.40 0.68 1.10
N ALA A 36 16.44 0.34 0.33
CA ALA A 36 16.27 -0.41 -0.90
C ALA A 36 15.98 -1.88 -0.59
N PHE A 37 15.03 -2.48 -1.30
CA PHE A 37 14.76 -3.90 -1.16
C PHE A 37 14.04 -4.44 -2.40
N ARG A 38 13.89 -5.77 -2.45
CA ARG A 38 13.09 -6.46 -3.45
C ARG A 38 12.21 -7.49 -2.75
N TRP A 39 10.97 -7.60 -3.17
CA TRP A 39 10.11 -8.70 -2.74
C TRP A 39 9.25 -9.24 -3.88
N SER A 40 8.76 -10.46 -3.72
CA SER A 40 7.75 -11.04 -4.59
C SER A 40 6.47 -11.25 -3.78
N LEU A 41 5.37 -10.67 -4.24
CA LEU A 41 4.08 -10.72 -3.60
C LEU A 41 3.18 -11.71 -4.34
N GLU A 42 2.65 -12.66 -3.59
CA GLU A 42 1.66 -13.61 -4.05
C GLU A 42 0.28 -13.13 -3.62
N THR A 43 -0.54 -12.72 -4.59
CA THR A 43 -1.90 -12.26 -4.38
C THR A 43 -2.89 -13.35 -4.75
N THR A 44 -3.79 -13.66 -3.83
CA THR A 44 -4.96 -14.54 -4.08
C THR A 44 -6.23 -13.73 -3.88
N ARG A 45 -7.19 -13.86 -4.80
CA ARG A 45 -8.48 -13.16 -4.75
C ARG A 45 -9.61 -14.17 -4.94
N SER A 46 -10.77 -13.92 -4.32
CA SER A 46 -11.98 -14.70 -4.59
C SER A 46 -12.24 -14.78 -6.11
N PHE A 47 -12.50 -15.98 -6.62
CA PHE A 47 -12.86 -16.24 -8.01
C PHE A 47 -11.78 -15.91 -9.06
N ARG A 48 -10.52 -15.69 -8.66
CA ARG A 48 -9.40 -15.50 -9.60
C ARG A 48 -8.22 -16.39 -9.26
N GLY A 49 -7.43 -16.70 -10.29
CA GLY A 49 -6.17 -17.39 -10.12
C GLY A 49 -5.17 -16.58 -9.30
N LYS A 50 -4.24 -17.30 -8.67
CA LYS A 50 -3.08 -16.74 -7.98
C LYS A 50 -2.26 -15.88 -8.95
N ARG A 51 -1.82 -14.72 -8.47
CA ARG A 51 -0.96 -13.79 -9.21
C ARG A 51 0.30 -13.53 -8.40
N VAL A 52 1.45 -13.51 -9.06
CA VAL A 52 2.72 -13.13 -8.45
C VAL A 52 3.19 -11.85 -9.09
N THR A 53 3.54 -10.86 -8.29
CA THR A 53 4.24 -9.65 -8.74
C THR A 53 5.57 -9.56 -8.02
N THR A 54 6.57 -8.98 -8.68
CA THR A 54 7.85 -8.67 -8.03
C THR A 54 8.01 -7.17 -8.00
N GLU A 55 8.31 -6.62 -6.83
CA GLU A 55 8.51 -5.19 -6.66
C GLU A 55 9.95 -4.94 -6.24
N THR A 56 10.62 -4.03 -6.94
CA THR A 56 11.96 -3.56 -6.62
C THR A 56 11.85 -2.11 -6.15
N TRP A 57 12.19 -1.89 -4.90
CA TRP A 57 12.07 -0.62 -4.20
C TRP A 57 13.40 0.11 -4.20
N GLN A 58 13.38 1.36 -4.67
CA GLN A 58 14.50 2.29 -4.54
C GLN A 58 14.50 2.89 -3.14
N PRO A 59 15.68 3.25 -2.59
CA PRO A 59 15.74 3.90 -1.29
C PRO A 59 15.02 5.25 -1.35
N SER A 60 14.34 5.60 -0.26
CA SER A 60 13.65 6.87 -0.11
C SER A 60 13.97 7.52 1.21
N ALA A 61 14.37 8.78 1.17
CA ALA A 61 14.64 9.55 2.37
C ALA A 61 13.37 9.86 3.17
N ASN A 62 12.19 9.88 2.54
CA ASN A 62 10.98 10.43 3.14
C ASN A 62 9.73 9.54 3.09
N GLY A 63 9.86 8.30 2.60
CA GLY A 63 8.74 7.37 2.41
C GLY A 63 7.99 7.52 1.08
N LEU A 64 8.36 8.47 0.21
CA LEU A 64 7.95 8.47 -1.21
C LEU A 64 9.02 7.72 -2.01
N ALA A 65 8.75 6.47 -2.35
CA ALA A 65 9.74 5.58 -2.98
C ALA A 65 9.39 5.29 -4.44
N GLN A 66 10.39 5.30 -5.32
CA GLN A 66 10.25 4.75 -6.66
C GLN A 66 10.23 3.22 -6.57
N VAL A 67 9.28 2.60 -7.26
CA VAL A 67 9.07 1.15 -7.26
C VAL A 67 8.92 0.65 -8.69
N THR A 68 9.70 -0.35 -9.07
CA THR A 68 9.51 -1.09 -10.32
C THR A 68 8.73 -2.35 -10.02
N VAL A 69 7.55 -2.49 -10.62
CA VAL A 69 6.65 -3.64 -10.47
C VAL A 69 6.73 -4.50 -11.73
N GLU A 70 7.13 -5.74 -11.56
CA GLU A 70 7.13 -6.77 -12.61
C GLU A 70 5.96 -7.73 -12.38
N ASP A 71 5.17 -7.96 -13.43
CA ASP A 71 4.00 -8.80 -13.39
C ASP A 71 3.95 -9.72 -14.62
N PRO A 72 4.38 -10.98 -14.47
CA PRO A 72 4.42 -11.93 -15.58
C PRO A 72 3.06 -12.34 -16.13
N SER A 73 1.96 -11.99 -15.47
CA SER A 73 0.61 -12.26 -15.97
C SER A 73 0.12 -11.24 -17.01
N ARG A 74 0.86 -10.15 -17.24
CA ARG A 74 0.53 -9.12 -18.24
C ARG A 74 1.12 -9.42 -19.62
N SER A 75 0.60 -8.72 -20.63
CA SER A 75 1.20 -8.60 -21.95
C SER A 75 2.68 -8.21 -21.84
N PRO A 76 3.57 -8.72 -22.73
CA PRO A 76 5.01 -8.41 -22.69
C PRO A 76 5.33 -6.91 -22.60
N GLY A 77 4.57 -6.05 -23.29
CA GLY A 77 4.75 -4.60 -23.29
C GLY A 77 4.31 -3.89 -22.00
N ASP A 78 3.53 -4.55 -21.13
CA ASP A 78 3.03 -3.99 -19.86
C ASP A 78 3.53 -4.78 -18.64
N ARG A 79 4.52 -5.67 -18.85
CA ARG A 79 5.03 -6.58 -17.83
C ARG A 79 5.77 -5.84 -16.73
N VAL A 80 6.43 -4.73 -17.07
CA VAL A 80 7.22 -3.91 -16.16
C VAL A 80 6.61 -2.54 -16.08
N ILE A 81 6.42 -2.05 -14.86
CA ILE A 81 5.71 -0.81 -14.59
C ILE A 81 6.45 -0.05 -13.50
N GLU A 82 6.79 1.20 -13.77
CA GLU A 82 7.34 2.09 -12.76
C GLU A 82 6.23 2.86 -12.05
N ARG A 83 6.33 2.97 -10.73
CA ARG A 83 5.36 3.61 -9.84
C ARG A 83 6.09 4.40 -8.76
N VAL A 84 5.38 5.37 -8.19
CA VAL A 84 5.78 6.00 -6.93
C VAL A 84 4.87 5.50 -5.83
N SER A 85 5.43 4.89 -4.79
CA SER A 85 4.69 4.45 -3.62
C SER A 85 4.76 5.47 -2.49
N LEU A 86 3.59 5.74 -1.89
CA LEU A 86 3.45 6.43 -0.62
C LEU A 86 3.57 5.41 0.51
N ARG A 87 4.81 5.16 0.96
CA ARG A 87 5.16 4.32 2.11
C ARG A 87 4.46 2.96 2.13
N GLY A 88 4.33 2.32 0.97
CA GLY A 88 3.62 1.05 0.83
C GLY A 88 2.10 1.17 0.75
N LEU A 89 1.51 2.26 1.27
CA LEU A 89 0.07 2.43 1.41
C LEU A 89 -0.66 2.45 0.05
N MET A 90 -0.13 3.19 -0.92
CA MET A 90 -0.72 3.29 -2.25
C MET A 90 0.30 3.76 -3.27
N TYR A 91 0.03 3.46 -4.54
CA TYR A 91 0.74 4.07 -5.65
C TYR A 91 0.13 5.43 -6.01
N VAL A 92 0.98 6.45 -6.07
CA VAL A 92 0.67 7.82 -6.50
C VAL A 92 0.44 7.83 -8.01
N ARG A 93 -0.65 8.47 -8.46
CA ARG A 93 -0.87 8.74 -9.89
C ARG A 93 -0.36 10.12 -10.24
N THR A 94 0.68 10.20 -11.06
CA THR A 94 1.35 11.47 -11.41
C THR A 94 0.43 12.47 -12.13
N GLY A 95 -0.62 11.96 -12.80
CA GLY A 95 -1.64 12.77 -13.46
C GLY A 95 -2.63 13.49 -12.51
N GLU A 96 -2.75 13.04 -11.25
CA GLU A 96 -3.72 13.59 -10.29
C GLU A 96 -3.26 14.96 -9.75
N GLN A 97 -4.21 15.76 -9.24
CA GLN A 97 -3.93 17.07 -8.63
C GLN A 97 -3.83 17.04 -7.10
N LYS A 98 -4.36 15.98 -6.48
CA LYS A 98 -4.40 15.77 -5.03
C LYS A 98 -4.10 14.30 -4.75
N SER A 99 -3.51 14.03 -3.58
CA SER A 99 -3.13 12.68 -3.18
C SER A 99 -4.31 11.73 -3.01
N GLY A 100 -5.50 12.27 -2.71
CA GLY A 100 -6.69 11.48 -2.44
C GLY A 100 -6.58 10.70 -1.13
N VAL A 101 -5.64 11.03 -0.24
CA VAL A 101 -5.48 10.36 1.06
C VAL A 101 -5.49 11.37 2.20
N GLN A 102 -6.11 10.99 3.30
CA GLN A 102 -6.14 11.77 4.53
C GLN A 102 -5.91 10.84 5.71
N PHE A 103 -5.24 11.36 6.74
CA PHE A 103 -4.99 10.63 7.98
C PHE A 103 -5.55 11.38 9.17
N GLY A 104 -6.22 10.67 10.06
CA GLY A 104 -6.64 11.16 11.37
C GLY A 104 -5.77 10.55 12.45
N ASN A 105 -5.05 11.38 13.22
CA ASN A 105 -4.24 10.97 14.38
C ASN A 105 -3.11 9.96 14.11
N LEU A 106 -2.73 9.71 12.84
CA LEU A 106 -1.58 8.87 12.52
C LEU A 106 -0.28 9.58 12.87
N ARG A 107 0.64 8.86 13.51
CA ARG A 107 2.02 9.27 13.79
C ARG A 107 2.97 8.13 13.44
N LEU A 108 4.21 8.48 13.10
CA LEU A 108 5.26 7.52 12.84
C LEU A 108 6.35 7.60 13.93
N PRO A 109 7.01 6.48 14.27
CA PRO A 109 6.67 5.12 13.83
C PRO A 109 5.38 4.66 14.51
N ILE A 110 4.57 3.84 13.83
CA ILE A 110 3.34 3.30 14.43
C ILE A 110 3.72 2.46 15.64
N GLN A 111 3.18 2.79 16.82
CA GLN A 111 3.41 2.08 18.07
C GLN A 111 2.22 1.18 18.43
N PRO A 112 2.44 0.09 19.19
CA PRO A 112 1.36 -0.68 19.78
C PRO A 112 0.37 0.21 20.54
N GLY A 113 -0.93 -0.03 20.32
CA GLY A 113 -2.02 0.74 20.93
C GLY A 113 -2.40 2.03 20.20
N ASP A 114 -1.65 2.45 19.18
CA ASP A 114 -2.01 3.61 18.36
C ASP A 114 -3.38 3.42 17.69
N LYS A 115 -4.19 4.48 17.73
CA LYS A 115 -5.50 4.54 17.08
C LYS A 115 -5.50 5.67 16.07
N PHE A 116 -5.75 5.33 14.81
CA PHE A 116 -5.75 6.31 13.73
C PHE A 116 -6.83 5.99 12.69
N ALA A 117 -7.11 6.95 11.82
CA ALA A 117 -7.99 6.76 10.68
C ALA A 117 -7.23 7.05 9.39
N VAL A 118 -7.59 6.33 8.33
CA VAL A 118 -7.14 6.60 6.96
C VAL A 118 -8.35 6.68 6.04
N THR A 119 -8.42 7.76 5.28
CA THR A 119 -9.45 7.97 4.25
C THR A 119 -8.76 8.00 2.90
N ILE A 120 -9.20 7.15 1.98
CA ILE A 120 -8.70 7.07 0.61
C ILE A 120 -9.86 7.36 -0.34
N SER A 121 -9.69 8.37 -1.18
CA SER A 121 -10.63 8.86 -2.18
C SER A 121 -10.03 8.71 -3.57
N ARG A 122 -10.55 7.79 -4.39
CA ARG A 122 -10.06 7.50 -5.75
C ARG A 122 -11.20 7.21 -6.70
N GLU A 123 -11.20 7.83 -7.88
CA GLU A 123 -12.21 7.60 -8.93
C GLU A 123 -13.66 7.73 -8.44
N GLY A 124 -13.92 8.73 -7.60
CA GLY A 124 -15.26 8.98 -7.03
C GLY A 124 -15.69 7.97 -5.97
N ARG A 125 -14.78 7.13 -5.47
CA ARG A 125 -15.01 6.22 -4.34
C ARG A 125 -14.23 6.70 -3.15
N THR A 126 -14.86 6.71 -1.99
CA THR A 126 -14.23 7.06 -0.72
C THR A 126 -14.36 5.88 0.22
N MET A 127 -13.22 5.47 0.78
CA MET A 127 -13.12 4.45 1.81
C MET A 127 -12.46 5.05 3.04
N THR A 128 -13.12 4.92 4.18
CA THR A 128 -12.57 5.35 5.47
C THR A 128 -12.35 4.11 6.33
N LYS A 129 -11.14 3.93 6.82
CA LYS A 129 -10.75 2.86 7.75
C LYS A 129 -10.33 3.46 9.09
N ARG A 130 -10.82 2.87 10.18
CA ARG A 130 -10.35 3.11 11.55
C ARG A 130 -9.47 1.96 11.95
N CYS A 131 -8.27 2.28 12.38
CA CYS A 131 -7.20 1.32 12.59
C CYS A 131 -6.74 1.33 14.04
N VAL A 132 -6.40 0.15 14.54
CA VAL A 132 -5.81 -0.05 15.87
C VAL A 132 -4.53 -0.87 15.70
N ALA A 133 -3.41 -0.33 16.15
CA ALA A 133 -2.13 -1.01 16.17
C ALA A 133 -2.06 -2.02 17.33
N GLN A 134 -1.63 -3.23 17.01
CA GLN A 134 -1.53 -4.35 17.95
C GLN A 134 -0.11 -4.46 18.55
N GLU A 135 0.11 -5.47 19.38
CA GLU A 135 1.42 -5.76 19.95
C GLU A 135 2.45 -6.09 18.86
N ARG A 136 3.72 -5.74 19.10
CA ARG A 136 4.81 -6.04 18.16
C ARG A 136 4.97 -7.55 17.98
N GLU A 137 5.23 -7.94 16.74
CA GLU A 137 5.51 -9.32 16.38
C GLU A 137 6.80 -9.43 15.55
N PRO A 138 7.51 -10.58 15.60
CA PRO A 138 8.68 -10.79 14.75
C PRO A 138 8.32 -10.72 13.26
N ALA A 139 9.05 -9.92 12.48
CA ALA A 139 8.82 -9.78 11.04
C ALA A 139 9.03 -11.10 10.27
N ALA A 140 9.74 -12.05 10.87
CA ALA A 140 9.87 -13.42 10.39
C ALA A 140 8.51 -14.14 10.16
N LYS A 141 7.44 -13.72 10.84
CA LYS A 141 6.08 -14.23 10.59
C LYS A 141 5.49 -13.77 9.25
N LEU A 142 5.90 -12.60 8.74
CA LEU A 142 5.54 -12.12 7.41
C LEU A 142 6.40 -12.82 6.34
N HIS A 143 7.70 -12.90 6.57
CA HIS A 143 8.64 -13.70 5.77
C HIS A 143 9.96 -13.89 6.55
N PRO A 144 10.58 -15.09 6.56
CA PRO A 144 11.76 -15.38 7.40
C PRO A 144 12.97 -14.47 7.19
N ALA A 145 13.14 -13.94 5.98
CA ALA A 145 14.26 -13.06 5.62
C ALA A 145 14.05 -11.57 5.99
N ILE A 146 12.89 -11.17 6.53
CA ILE A 146 12.65 -9.79 6.95
C ILE A 146 13.18 -9.61 8.37
N PRO A 147 14.13 -8.69 8.61
CA PRO A 147 14.70 -8.49 9.93
C PRO A 147 13.77 -7.70 10.86
N GLY A 148 14.00 -7.84 12.16
CA GLY A 148 13.33 -7.03 13.20
C GLY A 148 11.88 -7.42 13.45
N ASN A 149 11.06 -6.43 13.79
CA ASN A 149 9.66 -6.61 14.12
C ASN A 149 8.75 -5.90 13.11
N TYR A 150 7.46 -6.23 13.20
CA TYR A 150 6.39 -5.45 12.62
C TYR A 150 5.32 -5.19 13.68
N VAL A 151 4.52 -4.16 13.46
CA VAL A 151 3.31 -3.89 14.24
C VAL A 151 2.12 -4.27 13.35
N PRO A 152 1.37 -5.34 13.67
CA PRO A 152 0.09 -5.63 13.04
C PRO A 152 -0.90 -4.51 13.34
N ILE A 153 -1.80 -4.23 12.40
CA ILE A 153 -2.77 -3.15 12.53
C ILE A 153 -4.10 -3.65 11.97
N ASP A 154 -5.11 -3.71 12.82
CA ASP A 154 -6.45 -4.10 12.41
C ASP A 154 -7.22 -2.86 11.99
N CYS A 155 -7.74 -2.87 10.76
CA CYS A 155 -8.49 -1.75 10.20
C CYS A 155 -9.91 -2.18 9.84
N LEU A 156 -10.89 -1.51 10.43
CA LEU A 156 -12.31 -1.66 10.08
C LEU A 156 -12.75 -0.46 9.27
N GLY A 157 -13.38 -0.71 8.13
CA GLY A 157 -13.73 0.33 7.18
C GLY A 157 -15.12 0.26 6.64
N GLU A 158 -15.56 1.40 6.12
CA GLU A 158 -16.77 1.52 5.33
C GLU A 158 -16.42 2.24 4.02
N THR A 159 -17.00 1.77 2.93
CA THR A 159 -16.88 2.41 1.61
C THR A 159 -18.26 2.55 0.99
N GLN A 160 -18.45 3.60 0.20
CA GLN A 160 -19.65 3.75 -0.62
C GLN A 160 -19.37 3.35 -2.06
N TYR A 161 -20.22 2.49 -2.62
CA TYR A 161 -20.18 2.13 -4.03
C TYR A 161 -21.59 2.11 -4.62
N ARG A 162 -21.83 2.97 -5.63
CA ARG A 162 -23.14 3.09 -6.31
C ARG A 162 -24.32 3.26 -5.34
N GLY A 163 -24.14 4.02 -4.26
CA GLY A 163 -25.15 4.27 -3.24
C GLY A 163 -25.30 3.18 -2.17
N MET A 164 -24.52 2.10 -2.24
CA MET A 164 -24.48 1.05 -1.21
C MET A 164 -23.32 1.28 -0.24
N ASN A 165 -23.58 1.18 1.06
CA ASN A 165 -22.54 1.13 2.09
C ASN A 165 -22.00 -0.31 2.16
N LEU A 166 -20.71 -0.47 1.92
CA LEU A 166 -20.01 -1.75 2.00
C LEU A 166 -19.08 -1.72 3.21
N LYS A 167 -19.02 -2.82 3.95
CA LYS A 167 -18.04 -3.00 5.03
C LYS A 167 -16.75 -3.54 4.44
N ALA A 168 -15.63 -2.94 4.83
CA ALA A 168 -14.32 -3.23 4.29
C ALA A 168 -13.30 -3.38 5.43
N ASP A 169 -13.03 -4.61 5.83
CA ASP A 169 -12.07 -4.93 6.88
C ASP A 169 -10.72 -5.28 6.24
N GLY A 170 -9.61 -4.95 6.90
CA GLY A 170 -8.30 -5.35 6.40
C GLY A 170 -7.22 -5.27 7.45
N ASP A 171 -6.21 -6.10 7.23
CA ASP A 171 -5.04 -6.20 8.09
C ASP A 171 -3.92 -5.42 7.42
N PHE A 172 -3.33 -4.48 8.16
CA PHE A 172 -2.13 -3.75 7.75
C PHE A 172 -0.96 -4.20 8.64
N ALA A 173 0.26 -3.95 8.20
CA ALA A 173 1.47 -4.22 8.98
C ALA A 173 2.47 -3.08 8.79
N TRP A 174 2.91 -2.47 9.88
CA TRP A 174 4.06 -1.57 9.88
C TRP A 174 5.34 -2.39 10.04
N ILE A 175 6.13 -2.54 8.96
CA ILE A 175 7.40 -3.27 9.00
C ILE A 175 8.49 -2.31 9.42
N GLU A 176 9.00 -2.43 10.64
CA GLU A 176 9.93 -1.46 11.25
C GLU A 176 11.22 -1.34 10.44
N ALA A 177 11.81 -2.46 10.01
CA ALA A 177 13.06 -2.46 9.25
C ALA A 177 12.95 -1.79 7.87
N LEU A 178 11.74 -1.66 7.32
CA LEU A 178 11.48 -1.03 6.03
C LEU A 178 10.85 0.36 6.18
N ASN A 179 10.43 0.73 7.39
CA ASN A 179 9.58 1.86 7.67
C ASN A 179 8.40 1.95 6.68
N LEU A 180 7.70 0.83 6.46
CA LEU A 180 6.74 0.68 5.38
C LEU A 180 5.45 -0.03 5.84
N ILE A 181 4.32 0.37 5.26
CA ILE A 181 3.02 -0.27 5.48
C ILE A 181 2.81 -1.38 4.42
N PHE A 182 2.58 -2.60 4.88
CA PHE A 182 2.21 -3.75 4.06
C PHE A 182 0.75 -4.15 4.30
N PHE A 183 0.09 -4.68 3.26
CA PHE A 183 -1.33 -5.07 3.29
C PHE A 183 -1.51 -6.58 3.10
N PRO A 184 -1.38 -7.37 4.17
CA PRO A 184 -1.53 -8.82 4.09
C PRO A 184 -2.94 -9.27 3.68
N SER A 185 -3.99 -8.54 4.07
CA SER A 185 -5.35 -8.98 3.76
C SER A 185 -6.34 -7.82 3.65
N GLU A 186 -7.37 -8.02 2.82
CA GLU A 186 -8.55 -7.16 2.77
C GLU A 186 -9.78 -8.01 2.46
N SER A 187 -10.90 -7.69 3.10
CA SER A 187 -12.20 -8.27 2.82
C SER A 187 -13.24 -7.17 2.65
N VAL A 188 -14.14 -7.34 1.69
CA VAL A 188 -15.23 -6.40 1.43
C VAL A 188 -16.53 -7.18 1.31
N ASP A 189 -17.49 -6.86 2.17
CA ASP A 189 -18.86 -7.37 2.09
C ASP A 189 -19.71 -6.45 1.21
N TYR A 190 -20.24 -7.02 0.13
CA TYR A 190 -21.09 -6.31 -0.83
C TYR A 190 -22.55 -6.79 -0.83
N GLY A 191 -23.00 -7.42 0.26
CA GLY A 191 -24.39 -7.84 0.49
C GLY A 191 -24.79 -9.13 -0.24
N ALA A 192 -24.28 -9.36 -1.44
CA ALA A 192 -24.47 -10.61 -2.21
C ALA A 192 -23.33 -11.61 -2.01
N GLY A 193 -22.33 -11.28 -1.20
CA GLY A 193 -21.18 -12.12 -0.91
C GLY A 193 -19.99 -11.31 -0.37
N THR A 194 -18.90 -12.02 -0.08
CA THR A 194 -17.67 -11.43 0.44
C THR A 194 -16.54 -11.58 -0.57
N PHE A 195 -15.94 -10.46 -0.94
CA PHE A 195 -14.68 -10.45 -1.67
C PHE A 195 -13.54 -10.53 -0.66
N VAL A 196 -12.59 -11.43 -0.86
CA VAL A 196 -11.39 -11.53 -0.02
C VAL A 196 -10.16 -11.47 -0.92
N GLN A 197 -9.21 -10.63 -0.53
CA GLN A 197 -7.86 -10.57 -1.09
C GLN A 197 -6.87 -10.90 0.02
N ARG A 198 -5.91 -11.76 -0.30
CA ARG A 198 -4.75 -12.04 0.56
C ARG A 198 -3.47 -11.82 -0.23
N VAL A 199 -2.48 -11.24 0.43
CA VAL A 199 -1.15 -10.99 -0.11
C VAL A 199 -0.13 -11.61 0.82
N ARG A 200 0.72 -12.47 0.26
CA ARG A 200 1.82 -13.11 0.99
C ARG A 200 3.14 -12.70 0.38
N ILE A 201 4.13 -12.39 1.21
CA ILE A 201 5.50 -12.19 0.77
C ILE A 201 6.08 -13.59 0.49
N SER A 202 6.37 -13.87 -0.77
CA SER A 202 6.85 -15.18 -1.26
C SER A 202 8.36 -15.24 -1.46
N ALA A 203 9.00 -14.08 -1.62
CA ALA A 203 10.44 -13.90 -1.62
C ALA A 203 10.76 -12.49 -1.11
N PHE A 204 11.90 -12.32 -0.44
CA PHE A 204 12.37 -11.03 0.08
C PHE A 204 13.90 -10.95 0.05
N GLN A 205 14.42 -9.77 -0.31
CA GLN A 205 15.84 -9.45 -0.29
C GLN A 205 16.03 -7.97 0.07
N LEU A 206 16.69 -7.69 1.18
CA LEU A 206 17.17 -6.35 1.52
C LEU A 206 18.41 -6.01 0.67
N ARG A 207 18.56 -4.76 0.22
CA ARG A 207 19.63 -4.32 -0.70
C ARG A 207 20.49 -3.21 -0.12
#